data_AF-A0A958J0U9-F1
#
_entry.id   AF-A0A958J0U9-F1
#
_cell.length_a   1.000
_cell.length_b   1.000
_cell.length_c   1.000
_cell.angle_alpha   90.00
_cell.angle_beta   90.00
_cell.angle_gamma   90.00
#
_symmetry.space_group_name_H-M   'P 1'
#
loop_
_entity.id
_entity.type
_entity.pdbx_description
1 polymer ?
#
loop_
_entity_poly.entity_id
_entity_poly.type
_entity_poly.pdbx_seq_one_letter_code
_entity_poly.pdbx_strand_id
1 'polypeptide(L)'
;MINTFSMLYHNPAKLLEYVLENYYRKSDAAGQEARIMQLLKQASEVRWHVARIYHDPQLIEILIDDPSPMVRKAAMDNPYWLILGQFKPLLSLPEAEKIQYIGREGFSSILVFLVYETNLKVLKSAFLNPTVSIAMLEMMRRYLIRRGTKSVDNDILRLIQQSIKLKQHYLRQISAINRAKDNQDVAHCIANLTPFLLDEDMVIVQTAVSHLERFPYSEIAAALISPRLLQFISAHQLWCVLDAVRRHFCYVKDDFKPERLVEMNGFPPVDPLKTLVQTRKLELLELCQSDLNNPHYFFTVVQAHTDEDKQVRKMVTDIINVDELISLITDNSFPVLRAMK
;
A
#
# COMPACT_ATOMS: atom_id res chain seq x y z
N MET A 1 10.04 -38.62 7.48
CA MET A 1 10.56 -37.28 7.14
C MET A 1 9.42 -36.27 7.09
N ILE A 2 8.79 -35.94 8.25
CA ILE A 2 7.58 -35.06 8.28
C ILE A 2 7.79 -33.74 9.05
N ASN A 3 8.90 -33.51 9.77
CA ASN A 3 9.02 -32.34 10.66
C ASN A 3 9.82 -31.13 10.16
N THR A 4 10.45 -31.18 8.99
CA THR A 4 11.29 -30.05 8.50
C THR A 4 10.49 -29.03 7.70
N PHE A 5 9.43 -29.44 6.99
CA PHE A 5 8.65 -28.55 6.14
C PHE A 5 7.61 -27.73 6.90
N SER A 6 7.02 -28.24 7.99
CA SER A 6 6.10 -27.44 8.82
C SER A 6 6.79 -26.20 9.42
N MET A 7 8.07 -26.31 9.77
CA MET A 7 8.88 -25.19 10.26
C MET A 7 9.18 -24.13 9.20
N LEU A 8 9.17 -24.47 7.91
CA LEU A 8 9.35 -23.50 6.82
C LEU A 8 8.09 -22.64 6.64
N TYR A 9 6.90 -23.22 6.79
CA TYR A 9 5.63 -22.48 6.69
C TYR A 9 5.46 -21.40 7.76
N HIS A 10 6.10 -21.56 8.92
CA HIS A 10 5.96 -20.63 10.04
C HIS A 10 6.95 -19.46 9.98
N ASN A 11 7.92 -19.48 9.06
CA ASN A 11 8.89 -18.40 8.89
C ASN A 11 8.98 -17.97 7.41
N PRO A 12 8.27 -16.89 7.03
CA PRO A 12 8.25 -16.38 5.65
C PRO A 12 9.64 -16.14 5.06
N ALA A 13 10.60 -15.67 5.86
CA ALA A 13 11.96 -15.41 5.38
C ALA A 13 12.72 -16.70 5.06
N LYS A 14 12.59 -17.74 5.89
CA LYS A 14 13.18 -19.07 5.61
C LYS A 14 12.51 -19.73 4.41
N LEU A 15 11.19 -19.57 4.25
CA LEU A 15 10.46 -20.05 3.09
C LEU A 15 10.98 -19.39 1.81
N LEU A 16 11.16 -18.07 1.83
CA LEU A 16 11.73 -17.34 0.70
C LEU A 16 13.15 -17.80 0.38
N GLU A 17 14.02 -17.96 1.39
CA GLU A 17 15.39 -18.45 1.20
C GLU A 17 15.41 -19.80 0.49
N TYR A 18 14.61 -20.76 0.99
CA TYR A 18 14.46 -22.07 0.38
C TYR A 18 13.98 -21.97 -1.09
N VAL A 19 12.99 -21.12 -1.36
CA VAL A 19 12.46 -20.93 -2.71
C VAL A 19 13.47 -20.27 -3.65
N LEU A 20 14.23 -19.28 -3.18
CA LEU A 20 15.29 -18.65 -3.96
C LEU A 20 16.37 -19.67 -4.36
N GLU A 21 16.79 -20.51 -3.41
CA GLU A 21 17.81 -21.52 -3.65
C GLU A 21 17.34 -22.64 -4.59
N ASN A 22 16.07 -23.05 -4.50
CA ASN A 22 15.57 -24.24 -5.17
C ASN A 22 14.84 -23.97 -6.48
N TYR A 23 14.08 -22.87 -6.58
CA TYR A 23 13.10 -22.68 -7.68
C TYR A 23 13.24 -21.36 -8.44
N TYR A 24 13.88 -20.34 -7.87
CA TYR A 24 13.91 -19.01 -8.48
C TYR A 24 14.61 -18.98 -9.85
N ARG A 25 13.80 -18.86 -10.90
CA ARG A 25 14.23 -18.72 -12.30
C ARG A 25 15.31 -19.73 -12.72
N LYS A 26 15.29 -20.95 -12.17
CA LYS A 26 16.12 -22.04 -12.68
C LYS A 26 15.49 -22.48 -14.00
N SER A 27 16.09 -22.06 -15.10
CA SER A 27 15.68 -22.45 -16.45
C SER A 27 16.66 -23.51 -16.93
N ASP A 28 16.19 -24.73 -17.12
CA ASP A 28 16.92 -25.75 -17.89
C ASP A 28 16.03 -26.26 -19.02
N ALA A 29 15.59 -25.32 -19.89
CA ALA A 29 14.65 -25.62 -20.97
C ALA A 29 15.22 -26.57 -22.04
N ALA A 30 16.56 -26.69 -22.16
CA ALA A 30 17.19 -27.53 -23.17
C ALA A 30 17.27 -29.00 -22.69
N GLY A 31 16.33 -29.83 -23.15
CA GLY A 31 16.34 -31.29 -22.92
C GLY A 31 15.37 -31.80 -21.85
N GLN A 32 14.61 -30.91 -21.20
CA GLN A 32 13.56 -31.28 -20.24
C GLN A 32 12.40 -32.04 -20.89
N GLU A 33 11.91 -31.59 -22.05
CA GLU A 33 10.77 -32.24 -22.73
C GLU A 33 11.03 -33.71 -23.08
N ALA A 34 12.22 -34.03 -23.60
CA ALA A 34 12.58 -35.41 -23.93
C ALA A 34 12.63 -36.31 -22.68
N ARG A 35 13.16 -35.79 -21.56
CA ARG A 35 13.20 -36.50 -20.27
C ARG A 35 11.81 -36.71 -19.70
N ILE A 36 10.96 -35.70 -19.75
CA ILE A 36 9.56 -35.76 -19.32
C ILE A 36 8.81 -36.83 -20.14
N MET A 37 8.93 -36.81 -21.46
CA MET A 37 8.30 -37.80 -22.34
C MET A 37 8.79 -39.22 -22.09
N GLN A 38 10.07 -39.41 -21.77
CA GLN A 38 10.61 -40.71 -21.38
C GLN A 38 10.08 -41.17 -20.01
N LEU A 39 9.96 -40.26 -19.04
CA LEU A 39 9.44 -40.56 -17.71
C LEU A 39 7.98 -41.01 -17.75
N LEU A 40 7.15 -40.35 -18.56
CA LEU A 40 5.72 -40.69 -18.68
C LEU A 40 5.50 -42.11 -19.23
N LYS A 41 6.48 -42.66 -19.95
CA LYS A 41 6.48 -44.05 -20.45
C LYS A 41 6.95 -45.09 -19.42
N GLN A 42 7.51 -44.66 -18.29
CA GLN A 42 7.98 -45.56 -17.23
C GLN A 42 6.83 -46.14 -16.41
N ALA A 43 7.09 -47.20 -15.64
CA ALA A 43 6.12 -47.77 -14.71
C ALA A 43 5.69 -46.77 -13.62
N SER A 44 4.48 -46.95 -13.07
CA SER A 44 3.88 -46.02 -12.12
C SER A 44 4.68 -45.84 -10.83
N GLU A 45 5.41 -46.88 -10.43
CA GLU A 45 6.29 -46.94 -9.27
C GLU A 45 7.49 -46.00 -9.44
N VAL A 46 8.04 -45.94 -10.65
CA VAL A 46 9.14 -45.03 -11.00
C VAL A 46 8.63 -43.59 -10.98
N ARG A 47 7.48 -43.32 -11.60
CA ARG A 47 6.89 -41.97 -11.62
C ARG A 47 6.51 -41.50 -10.21
N TRP A 48 5.98 -42.38 -9.38
CA TRP A 48 5.70 -42.11 -7.97
C TRP A 48 6.97 -41.76 -7.18
N HIS A 49 8.05 -42.51 -7.37
CA HIS A 49 9.33 -42.24 -6.72
C HIS A 49 9.88 -40.87 -7.13
N VAL A 50 9.82 -40.55 -8.43
CA VAL A 50 10.23 -39.26 -8.95
C VAL A 50 9.37 -38.13 -8.36
N ALA A 51 8.04 -38.28 -8.33
CA ALA A 51 7.13 -37.29 -7.76
C ALA A 51 7.46 -36.90 -6.30
N ARG A 52 8.03 -37.82 -5.52
CA ARG A 52 8.38 -37.59 -4.10
C ARG A 52 9.73 -36.91 -3.88
N ILE A 53 10.68 -37.10 -4.78
CA ILE A 53 12.10 -36.79 -4.53
C ILE A 53 12.61 -35.67 -5.45
N TYR A 54 12.09 -35.59 -6.68
CA TYR A 54 12.56 -34.58 -7.61
C TYR A 54 11.94 -33.20 -7.32
N HIS A 55 12.75 -32.17 -7.55
CA HIS A 55 12.41 -30.76 -7.34
C HIS A 55 12.17 -30.00 -8.66
N ASP A 56 12.04 -30.70 -9.78
CA ASP A 56 11.82 -30.07 -11.09
C ASP A 56 10.36 -29.58 -11.22
N PRO A 57 10.12 -28.26 -11.28
CA PRO A 57 8.77 -27.68 -11.35
C PRO A 57 7.90 -28.25 -12.48
N GLN A 58 8.47 -28.35 -13.68
CA GLN A 58 7.73 -28.75 -14.88
C GLN A 58 7.28 -30.21 -14.79
N LEU A 59 8.15 -31.06 -14.25
CA LEU A 59 7.87 -32.47 -14.08
C LEU A 59 6.76 -32.68 -13.04
N ILE A 60 6.84 -31.99 -11.90
CA ILE A 60 5.79 -32.10 -10.87
C ILE A 60 4.46 -31.57 -11.39
N GLU A 61 4.45 -30.47 -12.14
CA GLU A 61 3.25 -29.93 -12.80
C GLU A 61 2.59 -30.87 -13.80
N ILE A 62 3.32 -31.82 -14.37
CA ILE A 62 2.75 -32.84 -15.25
C ILE A 62 2.22 -34.03 -14.43
N LEU A 63 2.93 -34.40 -13.36
CA LEU A 63 2.57 -35.57 -12.54
C LEU A 63 1.34 -35.34 -11.64
N ILE A 64 0.89 -34.11 -11.42
CA ILE A 64 -0.39 -33.83 -10.73
C ILE A 64 -1.60 -34.40 -11.48
N ASP A 65 -1.49 -34.55 -12.80
CA ASP A 65 -2.54 -35.06 -13.68
C ASP A 65 -2.22 -36.50 -14.16
N ASP A 66 -1.28 -37.19 -13.51
CA ASP A 66 -0.91 -38.57 -13.86
C ASP A 66 -2.13 -39.50 -13.82
N PRO A 67 -2.27 -40.47 -14.74
CA PRO A 67 -3.39 -41.42 -14.70
C PRO A 67 -3.45 -42.23 -13.39
N SER A 68 -2.32 -42.48 -12.73
CA SER A 68 -2.25 -43.21 -11.46
C SER A 68 -2.59 -42.29 -10.26
N PRO A 69 -3.62 -42.61 -9.45
CA PRO A 69 -3.96 -41.85 -8.26
C PRO A 69 -2.81 -41.75 -7.24
N MET A 70 -1.98 -42.79 -7.17
CA MET A 70 -0.84 -42.84 -6.25
C MET A 70 0.23 -41.81 -6.63
N VAL A 71 0.49 -41.66 -7.94
CA VAL A 71 1.45 -40.68 -8.47
C VAL A 71 0.92 -39.26 -8.27
N ARG A 72 -0.36 -39.01 -8.58
CA ARG A 72 -0.99 -37.69 -8.36
C ARG A 72 -0.87 -37.24 -6.91
N LYS A 73 -1.20 -38.11 -5.97
CA LYS A 73 -1.09 -37.81 -4.54
C LYS A 73 0.35 -37.46 -4.16
N ALA A 74 1.32 -38.23 -4.63
CA ALA A 74 2.74 -37.95 -4.38
C ALA A 74 3.20 -36.62 -4.99
N ALA A 75 2.71 -36.25 -6.17
CA ALA A 75 3.01 -34.96 -6.80
C ALA A 75 2.37 -33.79 -6.04
N MET A 76 1.13 -33.96 -5.55
CA MET A 76 0.46 -32.96 -4.71
C MET A 76 1.13 -32.79 -3.34
N ASP A 77 1.70 -33.86 -2.78
CA ASP A 77 2.47 -33.82 -1.53
C ASP A 77 3.91 -33.29 -1.72
N ASN A 78 4.32 -32.98 -2.96
CA ASN A 78 5.67 -32.49 -3.25
C ASN A 78 5.88 -31.06 -2.72
N PRO A 79 7.04 -30.75 -2.12
CA PRO A 79 7.35 -29.40 -1.62
C PRO A 79 7.15 -28.28 -2.64
N TYR A 80 7.52 -28.50 -3.90
CA TYR A 80 7.32 -27.51 -4.96
C TYR A 80 5.83 -27.20 -5.14
N TRP A 81 4.99 -28.25 -5.23
CA TRP A 81 3.56 -28.08 -5.47
C TRP A 81 2.89 -27.32 -4.33
N LEU A 82 3.18 -27.73 -3.09
CA LEU A 82 2.61 -27.12 -1.89
C LEU A 82 3.04 -25.65 -1.71
N ILE A 83 4.25 -25.28 -2.12
CA ILE A 83 4.78 -23.92 -1.90
C ILE A 83 4.47 -22.98 -3.08
N LEU A 84 4.57 -23.47 -4.31
CA LEU A 84 4.51 -22.65 -5.54
C LEU A 84 3.53 -23.19 -6.57
N GLY A 85 3.58 -24.49 -6.87
CA GLY A 85 2.90 -25.07 -8.02
C GLY A 85 1.40 -24.85 -8.02
N GLN A 86 0.74 -25.04 -6.86
CA GLN A 86 -0.70 -24.81 -6.72
C GLN A 86 -1.15 -23.37 -7.02
N PHE A 87 -0.24 -22.39 -6.91
CA PHE A 87 -0.51 -20.97 -7.13
C PHE A 87 -0.16 -20.49 -8.54
N LYS A 88 0.47 -21.33 -9.39
CA LYS A 88 0.80 -20.96 -10.77
C LYS A 88 -0.37 -20.46 -11.63
N PRO A 89 -1.61 -20.98 -11.49
CA PRO A 89 -2.75 -20.43 -12.23
C PRO A 89 -2.97 -18.93 -12.02
N LEU A 90 -2.53 -18.37 -10.89
CA LEU A 90 -2.61 -16.93 -10.62
C LEU A 90 -1.75 -16.09 -11.59
N LEU A 91 -0.70 -16.69 -12.17
CA LEU A 91 0.14 -16.02 -13.16
C LEU A 91 -0.60 -15.80 -14.50
N SER A 92 -1.71 -16.50 -14.74
CA SER A 92 -2.53 -16.35 -15.94
C SER A 92 -3.58 -15.23 -15.84
N LEU A 93 -3.79 -14.66 -14.65
CA LEU A 93 -4.75 -13.57 -14.44
C LEU A 93 -4.33 -12.29 -15.18
N PRO A 94 -5.29 -11.42 -15.58
CA PRO A 94 -4.98 -10.09 -16.09
C PRO A 94 -4.15 -9.24 -15.11
N GLU A 95 -3.34 -8.30 -15.62
CA GLU A 95 -2.46 -7.44 -14.80
C GLU A 95 -3.21 -6.77 -13.64
N ALA A 96 -4.37 -6.18 -13.91
CA ALA A 96 -5.17 -5.49 -12.91
C ALA A 96 -5.67 -6.45 -11.80
N GLU A 97 -6.07 -7.66 -12.16
CA GLU A 97 -6.53 -8.68 -11.20
C GLU A 97 -5.39 -9.20 -10.35
N LYS A 98 -4.20 -9.42 -10.92
CA LYS A 98 -2.99 -9.79 -10.17
C LYS A 98 -2.67 -8.74 -9.11
N ILE A 99 -2.66 -7.46 -9.50
CA ILE A 99 -2.37 -6.36 -8.57
C ILE A 99 -3.41 -6.31 -7.44
N GLN A 100 -4.70 -6.48 -7.75
CA GLN A 100 -5.75 -6.55 -6.73
C GLN A 100 -5.59 -7.75 -5.80
N TYR A 101 -5.29 -8.92 -6.34
CA TYR A 101 -5.08 -10.16 -5.58
C TYR A 101 -3.89 -10.01 -4.61
N ILE A 102 -2.74 -9.55 -5.13
CA ILE A 102 -1.54 -9.25 -4.34
C ILE A 102 -1.86 -8.27 -3.21
N GLY A 103 -2.78 -7.32 -3.42
CA GLY A 103 -3.19 -6.38 -2.39
C GLY A 103 -3.87 -7.04 -1.18
N ARG A 104 -4.54 -8.19 -1.32
CA ARG A 104 -5.38 -8.77 -0.25
C ARG A 104 -4.78 -10.01 0.40
N GLU A 105 -3.85 -10.65 -0.28
CA GLU A 105 -3.47 -12.02 0.02
C GLU A 105 -2.21 -12.12 0.89
N GLY A 106 -2.05 -13.30 1.49
CA GLY A 106 -0.92 -13.64 2.35
C GLY A 106 0.37 -13.93 1.59
N PHE A 107 1.50 -13.97 2.31
CA PHE A 107 2.82 -14.18 1.72
C PHE A 107 2.91 -15.46 0.86
N SER A 108 2.31 -16.57 1.32
CA SER A 108 2.41 -17.88 0.67
C SER A 108 1.92 -17.86 -0.79
N SER A 109 0.80 -17.22 -1.06
CA SER A 109 0.25 -17.13 -2.43
C SER A 109 0.96 -16.05 -3.25
N ILE A 110 1.47 -14.99 -2.63
CA ILE A 110 2.22 -13.93 -3.32
C ILE A 110 3.59 -14.43 -3.81
N LEU A 111 4.15 -15.44 -3.14
CA LEU A 111 5.45 -16.01 -3.43
C LEU A 111 5.59 -16.45 -4.89
N VAL A 112 4.51 -16.93 -5.52
CA VAL A 112 4.51 -17.32 -6.95
C VAL A 112 4.86 -16.16 -7.86
N PHE A 113 4.36 -14.94 -7.57
CA PHE A 113 4.67 -13.74 -8.33
C PHE A 113 6.12 -13.33 -8.12
N LEU A 114 6.62 -13.39 -6.88
CA LEU A 114 8.02 -13.08 -6.59
C LEU A 114 9.00 -13.96 -7.37
N VAL A 115 8.61 -15.21 -7.66
CA VAL A 115 9.46 -16.21 -8.33
C VAL A 115 9.36 -16.15 -9.85
N TYR A 116 8.13 -16.11 -10.38
CA TYR A 116 7.87 -16.37 -11.79
C TYR A 116 7.42 -15.14 -12.58
N GLU A 117 6.95 -14.08 -11.92
CA GLU A 117 6.47 -12.90 -12.63
C GLU A 117 7.61 -12.16 -13.33
N THR A 118 7.29 -11.60 -14.48
CA THR A 118 8.21 -10.82 -15.32
C THR A 118 7.71 -9.39 -15.51
N ASN A 119 6.41 -9.14 -15.33
CA ASN A 119 5.83 -7.82 -15.38
C ASN A 119 6.26 -6.99 -14.15
N LEU A 120 7.02 -5.91 -14.40
CA LEU A 120 7.56 -5.04 -13.36
C LEU A 120 6.47 -4.34 -12.52
N LYS A 121 5.29 -4.07 -13.06
CA LYS A 121 4.19 -3.44 -12.30
C LYS A 121 3.59 -4.41 -11.27
N VAL A 122 3.42 -5.67 -11.67
CA VAL A 122 2.95 -6.72 -10.78
C VAL A 122 4.00 -7.02 -9.72
N LEU A 123 5.28 -7.13 -10.11
CA LEU A 123 6.39 -7.30 -9.16
C LEU A 123 6.50 -6.13 -8.17
N LYS A 124 6.31 -4.88 -8.63
CA LYS A 124 6.28 -3.71 -7.75
C LYS A 124 5.21 -3.87 -6.67
N SER A 125 4.01 -4.29 -7.07
CA SER A 125 2.89 -4.53 -6.14
C SER A 125 3.23 -5.66 -5.16
N ALA A 126 3.84 -6.75 -5.65
CA ALA A 126 4.26 -7.87 -4.80
C ALA A 126 5.33 -7.45 -3.79
N PHE A 127 6.31 -6.66 -4.20
CA PHE A 127 7.35 -6.15 -3.30
C PHE A 127 6.81 -5.18 -2.27
N LEU A 128 5.79 -4.39 -2.60
CA LEU A 128 5.18 -3.44 -1.68
C LEU A 128 4.14 -4.06 -0.75
N ASN A 129 3.69 -5.29 -1.00
CA ASN A 129 2.76 -5.99 -0.12
C ASN A 129 3.28 -6.00 1.35
N PRO A 130 2.41 -5.76 2.36
CA PRO A 130 2.82 -5.68 3.77
C PRO A 130 3.47 -6.95 4.33
N THR A 131 3.12 -8.12 3.80
CA THR A 131 3.69 -9.42 4.23
C THR A 131 5.11 -9.64 3.73
N VAL A 132 5.56 -8.87 2.73
CA VAL A 132 6.94 -8.89 2.25
C VAL A 132 7.78 -7.87 3.02
N SER A 133 8.69 -8.39 3.84
CA SER A 133 9.56 -7.57 4.68
C SER A 133 10.75 -6.98 3.94
N ILE A 134 11.36 -5.93 4.49
CA ILE A 134 12.62 -5.37 3.98
C ILE A 134 13.73 -6.42 3.97
N ALA A 135 13.81 -7.26 5.02
CA ALA A 135 14.82 -8.32 5.11
C ALA A 135 14.70 -9.35 3.96
N MET A 136 13.48 -9.63 3.54
CA MET A 136 13.18 -10.52 2.41
C MET A 136 13.58 -9.90 1.08
N LEU A 137 13.28 -8.61 0.87
CA LEU A 137 13.75 -7.86 -0.30
C LEU A 137 15.28 -7.79 -0.35
N GLU A 138 15.94 -7.60 0.80
CA GLU A 138 17.40 -7.63 0.92
C GLU A 138 17.99 -9.02 0.59
N MET A 139 17.30 -10.09 1.00
CA MET A 139 17.67 -11.45 0.64
C MET A 139 17.58 -11.66 -0.87
N MET A 140 16.48 -11.25 -1.52
CA MET A 140 16.35 -11.29 -2.98
C MET A 140 17.43 -10.46 -3.67
N ARG A 141 17.72 -9.25 -3.17
CA ARG A 141 18.78 -8.37 -3.69
C ARG A 141 20.13 -9.08 -3.69
N ARG A 142 20.53 -9.66 -2.55
CA ARG A 142 21.79 -10.40 -2.41
C ARG A 142 21.82 -11.65 -3.29
N TYR A 143 20.70 -12.33 -3.44
CA TYR A 143 20.60 -13.50 -4.32
C TYR A 143 20.84 -13.11 -5.79
N LEU A 144 20.16 -12.06 -6.29
CA LEU A 144 20.32 -11.58 -7.66
C LEU A 144 21.74 -11.10 -7.96
N ILE A 145 22.36 -10.37 -7.02
CA ILE A 145 23.75 -9.92 -7.16
C ILE A 145 24.71 -11.11 -7.26
N ARG A 146 24.56 -12.14 -6.40
CA ARG A 146 25.42 -13.33 -6.39
C ARG A 146 25.32 -14.16 -7.67
N ARG A 147 24.14 -14.21 -8.29
CA ARG A 147 23.87 -15.03 -9.48
C ARG A 147 24.52 -14.49 -10.76
N GLY A 148 24.91 -13.22 -10.79
CA GLY A 148 25.38 -12.54 -12.00
C GLY A 148 24.22 -12.06 -12.88
N THR A 149 24.32 -10.85 -13.42
CA THR A 149 23.18 -10.10 -13.97
C THR A 149 22.94 -10.37 -15.46
N LYS A 150 21.75 -10.87 -15.80
CA LYS A 150 21.13 -10.66 -17.12
C LYS A 150 20.42 -9.29 -17.13
N SER A 151 20.16 -8.69 -18.30
CA SER A 151 19.52 -7.35 -18.36
C SER A 151 18.21 -7.27 -17.57
N VAL A 152 17.36 -8.30 -17.64
CA VAL A 152 16.09 -8.41 -16.90
C VAL A 152 16.29 -8.42 -15.38
N ASP A 153 17.38 -9.00 -14.89
CA ASP A 153 17.67 -9.05 -13.45
C ASP A 153 18.11 -7.67 -12.93
N ASN A 154 18.66 -6.80 -13.79
CA ASN A 154 19.00 -5.43 -13.41
C ASN A 154 17.76 -4.57 -13.14
N ASP A 155 16.71 -4.73 -13.95
CA ASP A 155 15.45 -4.00 -13.75
C ASP A 155 14.77 -4.40 -12.44
N ILE A 156 14.76 -5.71 -12.15
CA ILE A 156 14.23 -6.23 -10.89
C ILE A 156 15.07 -5.78 -9.71
N LEU A 157 16.40 -5.79 -9.84
CA LEU A 157 17.30 -5.30 -8.80
C LEU A 157 17.03 -3.83 -8.47
N ARG A 158 16.84 -2.99 -9.49
CA ARG A 158 16.48 -1.58 -9.33
C ARG A 158 15.12 -1.43 -8.63
N LEU A 159 14.14 -2.24 -9.04
CA LEU A 159 12.81 -2.22 -8.44
C LEU A 159 12.81 -2.65 -6.97
N ILE A 160 13.61 -3.66 -6.61
CA ILE A 160 13.83 -4.09 -5.22
C ILE A 160 14.46 -2.96 -4.41
N GLN A 161 15.50 -2.30 -4.92
CA GLN A 161 16.14 -1.17 -4.23
C GLN A 161 15.18 -0.01 -3.99
N GLN A 162 14.35 0.34 -4.99
CA GLN A 162 13.32 1.36 -4.85
C GLN A 162 12.28 0.96 -3.80
N SER A 163 11.83 -0.30 -3.82
CA SER A 163 10.84 -0.82 -2.86
C SER A 163 11.38 -0.84 -1.43
N ILE A 164 12.66 -1.17 -1.24
CA ILE A 164 13.34 -1.09 0.07
C ILE A 164 13.36 0.35 0.57
N LYS A 165 13.79 1.31 -0.25
CA LYS A 165 13.84 2.73 0.12
C LYS A 165 12.44 3.24 0.51
N LEU A 166 11.42 2.89 -0.27
CA LEU A 166 10.04 3.29 0.00
C LEU A 166 9.51 2.69 1.30
N LYS A 167 9.70 1.37 1.53
CA LYS A 167 9.31 0.74 2.80
C LYS A 167 10.05 1.32 4.00
N GLN A 168 11.35 1.63 3.86
CA GLN A 168 12.11 2.30 4.93
C GLN A 168 11.57 3.70 5.23
N HIS A 169 11.19 4.45 4.19
CA HIS A 169 10.56 5.75 4.35
C HIS A 169 9.24 5.61 5.12
N TYR A 170 8.36 4.68 4.71
CA TYR A 170 7.11 4.39 5.41
C TYR A 170 7.33 4.00 6.87
N LEU A 171 8.27 3.11 7.18
CA LEU A 171 8.55 2.73 8.57
C LEU A 171 8.98 3.92 9.42
N ARG A 172 9.80 4.83 8.89
CA ARG A 172 10.22 6.05 9.61
C ARG A 172 9.02 6.97 9.86
N GLN A 173 8.17 7.16 8.85
CA GLN A 173 7.01 8.03 8.94
C GLN A 173 5.96 7.46 9.89
N ILE A 174 5.65 6.17 9.79
CA ILE A 174 4.76 5.45 10.72
C ILE A 174 5.33 5.53 12.15
N SER A 175 6.64 5.40 12.35
CA SER A 175 7.26 5.57 13.66
C SER A 175 7.17 7.01 14.18
N ALA A 176 7.29 8.02 13.31
CA ALA A 176 7.11 9.41 13.68
C ALA A 176 5.65 9.72 14.06
N ILE A 177 4.69 9.23 13.28
CA ILE A 177 3.25 9.28 13.57
C ILE A 177 2.96 8.63 14.93
N ASN A 178 3.51 7.44 15.19
CA ASN A 178 3.31 6.73 16.45
C ASN A 178 3.88 7.46 17.67
N ARG A 179 4.86 8.35 17.49
CA ARG A 179 5.36 9.24 18.57
C ARG A 179 4.52 10.50 18.71
N ALA A 180 4.04 11.04 17.59
CA ALA A 180 3.21 12.24 17.55
C ALA A 180 1.84 12.05 18.22
N LYS A 181 1.34 10.80 18.28
CA LYS A 181 0.03 10.47 18.83
C LYS A 181 -0.05 10.42 20.37
N ASP A 182 1.03 10.50 21.14
CA ASP A 182 0.98 10.16 22.59
C ASP A 182 0.28 11.20 23.49
N ASN A 183 -0.68 11.97 22.97
CA ASN A 183 -1.46 12.95 23.72
C ASN A 183 -2.93 12.51 23.91
N GLN A 184 -3.47 12.73 25.11
CA GLN A 184 -4.88 12.48 25.44
C GLN A 184 -5.80 13.61 24.94
N ASP A 185 -5.27 14.82 24.71
CA ASP A 185 -6.03 15.94 24.14
C ASP A 185 -6.14 15.81 22.61
N VAL A 186 -7.36 15.71 22.09
CA VAL A 186 -7.63 15.50 20.67
C VAL A 186 -7.11 16.65 19.80
N ALA A 187 -7.26 17.89 20.25
CA ALA A 187 -6.79 19.07 19.52
C ALA A 187 -5.27 19.06 19.35
N HIS A 188 -4.51 18.77 20.43
CA HIS A 188 -3.07 18.57 20.33
C HIS A 188 -2.69 17.37 19.48
N CYS A 189 -3.43 16.26 19.55
CA CYS A 189 -3.17 15.11 18.71
C CYS A 189 -3.31 15.45 17.22
N ILE A 190 -4.38 16.16 16.84
CA ILE A 190 -4.58 16.63 15.45
C ILE A 190 -3.45 17.57 15.04
N ALA A 191 -3.07 18.53 15.91
CA ALA A 191 -1.97 19.44 15.63
C ALA A 191 -0.64 18.70 15.39
N ASN A 192 -0.30 17.75 16.27
CA ASN A 192 0.92 16.94 16.14
C ASN A 192 0.90 16.03 14.90
N LEU A 193 -0.29 15.56 14.49
CA LEU A 193 -0.45 14.74 13.29
C LEU A 193 -0.54 15.56 12.01
N THR A 194 -0.71 16.88 12.09
CA THR A 194 -0.89 17.77 10.93
C THR A 194 0.19 17.60 9.86
N PRO A 195 1.50 17.53 10.19
CA PRO A 195 2.53 17.31 9.16
C PRO A 195 2.32 16.03 8.34
N PHE A 196 1.73 14.99 8.91
CA PHE A 196 1.47 13.70 8.24
C PHE A 196 0.11 13.65 7.55
N LEU A 197 -0.88 14.39 8.06
CA LEU A 197 -2.19 14.55 7.42
C LEU A 197 -2.09 15.36 6.11
N LEU A 198 -1.03 16.16 5.98
CA LEU A 198 -0.72 16.98 4.82
C LEU A 198 0.32 16.35 3.89
N ASP A 199 0.70 15.09 4.13
CA ASP A 199 1.68 14.37 3.30
C ASP A 199 1.11 14.08 1.90
N GLU A 200 1.98 14.11 0.88
CA GLU A 200 1.60 13.76 -0.50
C GLU A 200 1.29 12.25 -0.63
N ASP A 201 1.89 11.41 0.23
CA ASP A 201 1.67 9.98 0.23
C ASP A 201 0.41 9.59 1.01
N MET A 202 -0.60 9.13 0.28
CA MET A 202 -1.87 8.69 0.85
C MET A 202 -1.73 7.60 1.92
N VAL A 203 -0.70 6.75 1.88
CA VAL A 203 -0.48 5.73 2.92
C VAL A 203 -0.13 6.39 4.26
N ILE A 204 0.66 7.47 4.23
CA ILE A 204 1.03 8.25 5.42
C ILE A 204 -0.19 8.97 5.96
N VAL A 205 -0.97 9.63 5.09
CA VAL A 205 -2.22 10.29 5.46
C VAL A 205 -3.19 9.28 6.10
N GLN A 206 -3.41 8.13 5.46
CA GLN A 206 -4.29 7.07 5.99
C GLN A 206 -3.83 6.59 7.37
N THR A 207 -2.52 6.43 7.57
CA THR A 207 -1.97 6.02 8.88
C THR A 207 -2.16 7.10 9.94
N ALA A 208 -1.98 8.37 9.59
CA ALA A 208 -2.22 9.49 10.51
C ALA A 208 -3.70 9.58 10.89
N VAL A 209 -4.62 9.41 9.93
CA VAL A 209 -6.06 9.42 10.20
C VAL A 209 -6.51 8.24 11.05
N SER A 210 -5.99 7.02 10.83
CA SER A 210 -6.37 5.86 11.65
C SER A 210 -6.02 6.02 13.13
N HIS A 211 -5.02 6.85 13.48
CA HIS A 211 -4.76 7.20 14.87
C HIS A 211 -5.79 8.14 15.49
N LEU A 212 -6.55 8.89 14.68
CA LEU A 212 -7.68 9.67 15.16
C LEU A 212 -8.87 8.77 15.54
N GLU A 213 -8.97 7.56 14.96
CA GLU A 213 -10.08 6.63 15.22
C GLU A 213 -10.19 6.16 16.67
N ARG A 214 -9.12 6.29 17.46
CA ARG A 214 -9.15 5.95 18.90
C ARG A 214 -10.02 6.90 19.73
N PHE A 215 -10.34 8.08 19.19
CA PHE A 215 -11.13 9.08 19.88
C PHE A 215 -12.61 8.98 19.47
N PRO A 216 -13.55 9.21 20.39
CA PRO A 216 -14.96 9.37 20.03
C PRO A 216 -15.16 10.50 19.01
N TYR A 217 -16.06 10.29 18.05
CA TYR A 217 -16.39 11.31 17.05
C TYR A 217 -16.75 12.65 17.67
N SER A 218 -17.49 12.68 18.79
CA SER A 218 -17.86 13.90 19.49
C SER A 218 -16.65 14.73 19.93
N GLU A 219 -15.56 14.07 20.31
CA GLU A 219 -14.32 14.75 20.72
C GLU A 219 -13.55 15.27 19.52
N ILE A 220 -13.49 14.51 18.42
CA ILE A 220 -12.91 14.94 17.15
C ILE A 220 -13.68 16.16 16.60
N ALA A 221 -15.01 16.08 16.61
CA ALA A 221 -15.88 17.15 16.14
C ALA A 221 -15.70 18.42 16.97
N ALA A 222 -15.68 18.30 18.30
CA ALA A 222 -15.41 19.40 19.20
C ALA A 222 -14.03 20.01 18.97
N ALA A 223 -13.00 19.18 18.74
CA ALA A 223 -11.63 19.64 18.49
C ALA A 223 -11.49 20.38 17.14
N LEU A 224 -12.12 19.89 16.08
CA LEU A 224 -12.07 20.50 14.75
C LEU A 224 -12.75 21.87 14.68
N ILE A 225 -13.87 22.05 15.40
CA ILE A 225 -14.57 23.34 15.50
C ILE A 225 -13.92 24.26 16.55
N SER A 226 -13.15 23.70 17.48
CA SER A 226 -12.53 24.49 18.53
C SER A 226 -11.61 25.59 17.96
N PRO A 227 -11.76 26.85 18.43
CA PRO A 227 -10.78 27.91 18.16
C PRO A 227 -9.38 27.56 18.66
N ARG A 228 -9.29 26.66 19.67
CA ARG A 228 -8.03 26.24 20.28
C ARG A 228 -7.09 25.59 19.27
N LEU A 229 -7.60 24.92 18.24
CA LEU A 229 -6.76 24.27 17.23
C LEU A 229 -5.93 25.28 16.42
N LEU A 230 -6.46 26.49 16.20
CA LEU A 230 -5.76 27.60 15.54
C LEU A 230 -4.60 28.18 16.38
N GLN A 231 -4.47 27.79 17.65
CA GLN A 231 -3.30 28.11 18.47
C GLN A 231 -2.10 27.23 18.12
N PHE A 232 -2.33 26.08 17.49
CA PHE A 232 -1.29 25.10 17.17
C PHE A 232 -0.97 25.02 15.68
N ILE A 233 -1.96 25.30 14.81
CA ILE A 233 -1.81 25.22 13.36
C ILE A 233 -2.42 26.45 12.68
N SER A 234 -1.89 26.83 11.52
CA SER A 234 -2.42 27.94 10.73
C SER A 234 -3.80 27.63 10.14
N ALA A 235 -4.56 28.66 9.76
CA ALA A 235 -5.86 28.50 9.09
C ALA A 235 -5.75 27.65 7.81
N HIS A 236 -4.68 27.85 7.04
CA HIS A 236 -4.40 27.06 5.84
C HIS A 236 -4.14 25.59 6.16
N GLN A 237 -3.35 25.29 7.18
CA GLN A 237 -3.12 23.91 7.62
C GLN A 237 -4.43 23.26 8.11
N LEU A 238 -5.26 23.99 8.85
CA LEU A 238 -6.55 23.49 9.29
C LEU A 238 -7.50 23.22 8.10
N TRP A 239 -7.52 24.10 7.10
CA TRP A 239 -8.27 23.88 5.86
C TRP A 239 -7.89 22.56 5.19
N CYS A 240 -6.59 22.32 5.02
CA CYS A 240 -6.10 21.10 4.40
C CYS A 240 -6.35 19.85 5.27
N VAL A 241 -6.25 19.96 6.60
CA VAL A 241 -6.61 18.88 7.54
C VAL A 241 -8.09 18.52 7.41
N LEU A 242 -8.98 19.51 7.32
CA LEU A 242 -10.42 19.29 7.12
C LEU A 242 -10.70 18.54 5.81
N ASP A 243 -9.96 18.85 4.75
CA ASP A 243 -10.04 18.11 3.48
C ASP A 243 -9.50 16.69 3.59
N ALA A 244 -8.37 16.47 4.28
CA ALA A 244 -7.82 15.14 4.50
C ALA A 244 -8.79 14.25 5.31
N VAL A 245 -9.38 14.81 6.38
CA VAL A 245 -10.42 14.17 7.19
C VAL A 245 -11.65 13.87 6.32
N ARG A 246 -12.18 14.87 5.59
CA ARG A 246 -13.33 14.66 4.69
C ARG A 246 -13.06 13.54 3.70
N ARG A 247 -11.94 13.59 2.98
CA ARG A 247 -11.59 12.58 1.97
C ARG A 247 -11.49 11.20 2.63
N HIS A 248 -10.74 11.06 3.71
CA HIS A 248 -10.52 9.75 4.32
C HIS A 248 -11.81 9.14 4.88
N PHE A 249 -12.62 9.92 5.61
CA PHE A 249 -13.83 9.37 6.23
C PHE A 249 -15.04 9.29 5.28
N CYS A 250 -15.07 10.05 4.19
CA CYS A 250 -16.12 9.94 3.17
C CYS A 250 -15.80 8.90 2.08
N TYR A 251 -14.54 8.77 1.63
CA TYR A 251 -14.16 7.79 0.60
C TYR A 251 -14.16 6.35 1.07
N VAL A 252 -14.12 6.10 2.39
CA VAL A 252 -14.20 4.74 2.95
C VAL A 252 -15.51 4.02 2.54
N LYS A 253 -16.53 4.72 2.04
CA LYS A 253 -17.78 4.10 1.56
C LYS A 253 -17.97 4.02 0.05
N ASP A 254 -17.36 4.90 -0.75
CA ASP A 254 -17.78 5.04 -2.16
C ASP A 254 -16.90 4.30 -3.18
N ASP A 255 -15.65 3.92 -2.88
CA ASP A 255 -14.77 3.23 -3.85
C ASP A 255 -13.82 2.15 -3.25
N PHE A 256 -13.92 1.86 -1.95
CA PHE A 256 -13.07 0.87 -1.30
C PHE A 256 -13.86 -0.41 -0.98
N LYS A 257 -13.36 -1.56 -1.45
CA LYS A 257 -14.01 -2.85 -1.22
C LYS A 257 -14.13 -3.12 0.30
N PRO A 258 -15.29 -3.54 0.81
CA PRO A 258 -15.64 -3.50 2.24
C PRO A 258 -14.80 -4.43 3.14
N GLU A 259 -13.98 -5.30 2.55
CA GLU A 259 -13.28 -6.40 3.22
C GLU A 259 -12.09 -5.95 4.08
N ARG A 260 -11.69 -4.66 4.03
CA ARG A 260 -10.63 -4.09 4.88
C ARG A 260 -11.13 -3.21 6.02
N LEU A 261 -12.44 -3.05 6.16
CA LEU A 261 -13.00 -2.43 7.35
C LEU A 261 -13.09 -3.50 8.42
N VAL A 262 -12.16 -3.45 9.37
CA VAL A 262 -12.53 -3.76 10.75
C VAL A 262 -13.85 -3.03 10.97
N GLU A 263 -14.92 -3.78 11.27
CA GLU A 263 -16.26 -3.23 11.50
C GLU A 263 -16.13 -1.94 12.30
N MET A 264 -16.43 -0.80 11.65
CA MET A 264 -16.29 0.52 12.25
C MET A 264 -17.35 0.69 13.33
N ASN A 265 -17.11 0.13 14.50
CA ASN A 265 -17.96 0.33 15.66
C ASN A 265 -17.66 1.75 16.20
N GLY A 266 -18.53 2.72 15.87
CA GLY A 266 -18.58 4.01 16.58
C GLY A 266 -18.42 5.30 15.75
N PHE A 267 -18.23 5.24 14.42
CA PHE A 267 -18.21 6.46 13.58
C PHE A 267 -19.60 6.79 12.99
N PRO A 268 -19.97 8.08 12.87
CA PRO A 268 -21.29 8.47 12.40
C PRO A 268 -21.54 8.10 10.94
N PRO A 269 -22.80 8.20 10.47
CA PRO A 269 -23.11 8.29 9.05
C PRO A 269 -22.25 9.37 8.37
N VAL A 270 -21.99 9.22 7.07
CA VAL A 270 -21.10 10.12 6.30
C VAL A 270 -21.59 11.57 6.29
N ASP A 271 -22.91 11.78 6.41
CA ASP A 271 -23.54 13.11 6.26
C ASP A 271 -23.23 14.08 7.42
N PRO A 272 -23.35 13.70 8.72
CA PRO A 272 -22.92 14.55 9.84
C PRO A 272 -21.49 15.10 9.74
N LEU A 273 -20.53 14.28 9.28
CA LEU A 273 -19.14 14.72 9.13
C LEU A 273 -18.99 15.70 7.96
N LYS A 274 -19.67 15.45 6.83
CA LYS A 274 -19.70 16.39 5.71
C LYS A 274 -20.21 17.76 6.15
N THR A 275 -21.33 17.79 6.88
CA THR A 275 -21.88 19.04 7.43
C THR A 275 -20.92 19.72 8.39
N LEU A 276 -20.30 18.97 9.32
CA LEU A 276 -19.33 19.51 10.27
C LEU A 276 -18.14 20.20 9.56
N VAL A 277 -17.53 19.50 8.60
CA VAL A 277 -16.40 20.01 7.82
C VAL A 277 -16.81 21.25 7.03
N GLN A 278 -17.98 21.22 6.40
CA GLN A 278 -18.51 22.34 5.63
C GLN A 278 -18.73 23.57 6.52
N THR A 279 -19.42 23.41 7.65
CA THR A 279 -19.62 24.50 8.63
C THR A 279 -18.29 25.11 9.05
N ARG A 280 -17.32 24.27 9.41
CA ARG A 280 -16.01 24.76 9.85
C ARG A 280 -15.23 25.47 8.74
N LYS A 281 -15.34 25.02 7.50
CA LYS A 281 -14.76 25.72 6.34
C LYS A 281 -15.35 27.12 6.15
N LEU A 282 -16.67 27.26 6.31
CA LEU A 282 -17.32 28.57 6.22
C LEU A 282 -16.85 29.50 7.34
N GLU A 283 -16.83 29.03 8.59
CA GLU A 283 -16.30 29.80 9.73
C GLU A 283 -14.84 30.25 9.52
N LEU A 284 -14.01 29.40 8.91
CA LEU A 284 -12.62 29.77 8.58
C LEU A 284 -12.55 30.84 7.51
N LEU A 285 -13.43 30.82 6.51
CA LEU A 285 -13.47 31.88 5.49
C LEU A 285 -13.91 33.22 6.09
N GLU A 286 -14.88 33.22 7.01
CA GLU A 286 -15.28 34.43 7.75
C GLU A 286 -14.09 35.01 8.53
N LEU A 287 -13.32 34.14 9.20
CA LEU A 287 -12.09 34.54 9.87
C LEU A 287 -11.07 35.10 8.88
N CYS A 288 -10.83 34.42 7.76
CA CYS A 288 -9.82 34.84 6.79
C CYS A 288 -10.16 36.17 6.11
N GLN A 289 -11.44 36.48 5.91
CA GLN A 289 -11.89 37.75 5.36
C GLN A 289 -11.43 38.96 6.20
N SER A 290 -11.23 38.77 7.50
CA SER A 290 -10.86 39.86 8.41
C SER A 290 -9.45 40.43 8.18
N ASP A 291 -8.53 39.65 7.59
CA ASP A 291 -7.14 40.07 7.34
C ASP A 291 -6.50 39.34 6.16
N LEU A 292 -6.79 39.78 4.93
CA LEU A 292 -6.21 39.20 3.70
C LEU A 292 -4.71 39.51 3.52
N ASN A 293 -4.12 40.40 4.33
CA ASN A 293 -2.68 40.62 4.32
C ASN A 293 -1.93 39.48 5.03
N ASN A 294 -2.63 38.68 5.84
CA ASN A 294 -2.07 37.47 6.42
C ASN A 294 -1.91 36.39 5.33
N PRO A 295 -0.67 35.93 5.04
CA PRO A 295 -0.43 34.94 3.99
C PRO A 295 -1.23 33.64 4.19
N HIS A 296 -1.40 33.18 5.42
CA HIS A 296 -2.17 31.95 5.69
C HIS A 296 -3.65 32.13 5.40
N TYR A 297 -4.22 33.31 5.63
CA TYR A 297 -5.63 33.59 5.34
C TYR A 297 -5.84 33.71 3.84
N PHE A 298 -4.95 34.44 3.17
CA PHE A 298 -4.95 34.52 1.72
C PHE A 298 -4.85 33.14 1.05
N PHE A 299 -3.87 32.30 1.43
CA PHE A 299 -3.73 30.95 0.87
C PHE A 299 -4.95 30.07 1.14
N THR A 300 -5.61 30.24 2.28
CA THR A 300 -6.86 29.53 2.59
C THR A 300 -7.97 29.92 1.61
N VAL A 301 -8.15 31.21 1.36
CA VAL A 301 -9.14 31.74 0.40
C VAL A 301 -8.84 31.27 -1.03
N VAL A 302 -7.56 31.31 -1.44
CA VAL A 302 -7.14 30.83 -2.77
C VAL A 302 -7.45 29.34 -2.94
N GLN A 303 -7.12 28.51 -1.96
CA GLN A 303 -7.40 27.08 -2.03
C GLN A 303 -8.91 26.78 -2.02
N ALA A 304 -9.69 27.54 -1.25
CA ALA A 304 -11.13 27.42 -1.18
C ALA A 304 -11.82 27.72 -2.52
N HIS A 305 -11.19 28.48 -3.43
CA HIS A 305 -11.71 28.69 -4.78
C HIS A 305 -11.88 27.37 -5.57
N THR A 306 -11.01 26.40 -5.31
CA THR A 306 -11.03 25.07 -5.95
C THR A 306 -11.96 24.06 -5.27
N ASP A 307 -12.68 24.46 -4.23
CA ASP A 307 -13.56 23.55 -3.49
C ASP A 307 -14.72 23.07 -4.37
N GLU A 308 -15.18 21.84 -4.13
CA GLU A 308 -16.31 21.24 -4.86
C GLU A 308 -17.64 21.88 -4.43
N ASP A 309 -17.71 22.37 -3.20
CA ASP A 309 -18.88 22.94 -2.57
C ASP A 309 -19.25 24.32 -3.17
N LYS A 310 -20.50 24.46 -3.61
CA LYS A 310 -21.00 25.69 -4.24
C LYS A 310 -21.09 26.87 -3.25
N GLN A 311 -21.39 26.60 -1.99
CA GLN A 311 -21.52 27.63 -0.95
C GLN A 311 -20.14 28.17 -0.57
N VAL A 312 -19.14 27.29 -0.43
CA VAL A 312 -17.74 27.69 -0.22
C VAL A 312 -17.25 28.59 -1.36
N ARG A 313 -17.44 28.16 -2.62
CA ARG A 313 -17.03 28.97 -3.78
C ARG A 313 -17.73 30.33 -3.84
N LYS A 314 -19.04 30.37 -3.52
CA LYS A 314 -19.79 31.63 -3.48
C LYS A 314 -19.21 32.59 -2.44
N MET A 315 -18.90 32.08 -1.26
CA MET A 315 -18.30 32.87 -0.19
C MET A 315 -16.91 33.39 -0.58
N VAL A 316 -16.10 32.58 -1.26
CA VAL A 316 -14.80 33.02 -1.80
C VAL A 316 -14.98 34.16 -2.80
N THR A 317 -15.95 34.06 -3.71
CA THR A 317 -16.23 35.15 -4.67
C THR A 317 -16.74 36.44 -4.02
N ASP A 318 -17.35 36.34 -2.84
CA ASP A 318 -17.77 37.50 -2.04
C ASP A 318 -16.57 38.14 -1.29
N ILE A 319 -15.47 37.39 -1.09
CA ILE A 319 -14.24 37.84 -0.41
C ILE A 319 -13.23 38.41 -1.41
N ILE A 320 -13.01 37.72 -2.53
CA ILE A 320 -12.03 38.09 -3.56
C ILE A 320 -12.54 37.68 -4.94
N ASN A 321 -12.49 38.58 -5.91
CA ASN A 321 -12.89 38.24 -7.28
C ASN A 321 -11.74 37.54 -8.04
N VAL A 322 -12.07 36.88 -9.15
CA VAL A 322 -11.10 36.07 -9.93
C VAL A 322 -9.96 36.93 -10.50
N ASP A 323 -10.26 38.17 -10.89
CA ASP A 323 -9.26 39.10 -11.45
C ASP A 323 -8.27 39.59 -10.38
N GLU A 324 -8.75 39.86 -9.16
CA GLU A 324 -7.93 40.16 -7.98
C GLU A 324 -7.03 38.98 -7.63
N LEU A 325 -7.59 37.77 -7.62
CA LEU A 325 -6.86 36.54 -7.34
C LEU A 325 -5.75 36.28 -8.38
N ILE A 326 -6.03 36.51 -9.67
CA ILE A 326 -5.03 36.40 -10.75
C ILE A 326 -3.96 37.48 -10.60
N SER A 327 -4.35 38.74 -10.32
CA SER A 327 -3.42 39.85 -10.18
C SER A 327 -2.40 39.64 -9.04
N LEU A 328 -2.86 39.06 -7.92
CA LEU A 328 -2.03 38.78 -6.74
C LEU A 328 -1.11 37.57 -6.93
N ILE A 329 -1.53 36.55 -7.68
CA ILE A 329 -0.67 35.40 -8.04
C ILE A 329 0.49 35.85 -8.95
N THR A 330 0.28 36.90 -9.74
CA THR A 330 1.30 37.48 -10.63
C THR A 330 2.19 38.54 -9.98
N ASP A 331 1.93 38.93 -8.73
CA ASP A 331 2.72 39.91 -8.00
C ASP A 331 4.02 39.29 -7.44
N ASN A 332 5.17 39.75 -7.93
CA ASN A 332 6.49 39.28 -7.52
C ASN A 332 6.90 39.69 -6.09
N SER A 333 6.14 40.59 -5.45
CA SER A 333 6.34 40.98 -4.05
C SER A 333 5.67 40.04 -3.05
N PHE A 334 4.81 39.14 -3.53
CA PHE A 334 4.14 38.14 -2.71
C PHE A 334 5.08 36.97 -2.37
N PRO A 335 5.08 36.46 -1.12
CA PRO A 335 5.94 35.34 -0.74
C PRO A 335 5.58 34.09 -1.55
N VAL A 336 6.49 33.70 -2.45
CA VAL A 336 6.39 32.45 -3.21
C VAL A 336 6.50 31.27 -2.23
N LEU A 337 5.56 30.32 -2.34
CA LEU A 337 5.43 29.04 -1.61
C LEU A 337 6.65 28.09 -1.68
N ARG A 338 7.88 28.57 -1.90
CA ARG A 338 9.09 27.72 -1.89
C ARG A 338 9.60 27.37 -0.49
N ALA A 339 9.00 27.90 0.58
CA ALA A 339 9.50 27.78 1.95
C ALA A 339 8.61 26.97 2.92
N MET A 340 7.49 26.40 2.49
CA MET A 340 6.55 25.67 3.38
C MET A 340 6.43 24.18 2.98
N LYS A 341 7.57 23.51 2.79
CA LYS A 341 7.67 22.05 2.74
C LYS A 341 8.01 21.48 4.10
#